data_AF-A0A7V4KTI0-F1
#
_entry.id   AF-A0A7V4KTI0-F1
#
_cell.length_a   1.000
_cell.length_b   1.000
_cell.length_c   1.000
_cell.angle_alpha   90.00
_cell.angle_beta   90.00
_cell.angle_gamma   90.00
#
_symmetry.space_group_name_H-M   'P 1'
#
loop_
_entity.id
_entity.type
_entity.pdbx_description
1 polymer ?
#
loop_
_entity_poly.entity_id
_entity_poly.type
_entity_poly.pdbx_seq_one_letter_code
_entity_poly.pdbx_strand_id
1 'polypeptide(L)'
;MPERIKKSLIQSLPVIVISVLTSVIVNSVLMIVFMVYAWTEPSQAPPGGNVPAPINVGPFTQYKAGALGIGGVFRVYNNAYFDGNVGIGTTNPQAKLDVNGGIKFISPGTTWTQDYKYGDCPAGYYACGFDCTGWCDGEKMRLKCCAFY
;
A
#
# COMPACT_ATOMS: atom_id res chain seq x y z
N MET A 1 -24.92 -76.87 -4.57
CA MET A 1 -25.61 -75.58 -4.38
C MET A 1 -27.02 -75.70 -4.95
N PRO A 2 -28.08 -75.39 -4.18
CA PRO A 2 -29.46 -75.49 -4.66
C PRO A 2 -29.73 -74.50 -5.81
N GLU A 3 -30.45 -74.96 -6.85
CA GLU A 3 -30.72 -74.22 -8.10
C GLU A 3 -31.34 -72.83 -7.90
N ARG A 4 -32.10 -72.65 -6.81
CA ARG A 4 -32.64 -71.33 -6.43
C ARG A 4 -31.55 -70.29 -6.17
N ILE A 5 -30.42 -70.70 -5.57
CA ILE A 5 -29.30 -69.81 -5.24
C ILE A 5 -28.51 -69.44 -6.51
N LYS A 6 -28.36 -70.36 -7.46
CA LYS A 6 -27.68 -70.06 -8.73
C LYS A 6 -28.46 -69.01 -9.55
N LYS A 7 -29.79 -69.14 -9.61
CA LYS A 7 -30.65 -68.20 -10.34
C LYS A 7 -30.64 -66.81 -9.70
N SER A 8 -30.68 -66.72 -8.37
CA SER A 8 -30.58 -65.43 -7.68
C SER A 8 -29.22 -64.76 -7.88
N LEU A 9 -28.13 -65.55 -7.91
CA LEU A 9 -26.78 -65.05 -8.17
C LEU A 9 -26.65 -64.48 -9.60
N ILE A 10 -27.13 -65.22 -10.61
CA ILE A 10 -27.09 -64.77 -12.01
C ILE A 10 -27.96 -63.51 -12.21
N GLN A 11 -29.12 -63.43 -11.55
CA GLN A 11 -30.02 -62.29 -11.65
C GLN A 11 -29.48 -61.02 -10.96
N SER A 12 -28.62 -61.16 -9.94
CA SER A 12 -27.98 -60.04 -9.25
C SER A 12 -26.76 -59.47 -9.98
N LEU A 13 -26.13 -60.27 -10.84
CA LEU A 13 -24.94 -59.90 -11.62
C LEU A 13 -25.10 -58.59 -12.42
N PRO A 14 -26.18 -58.36 -13.21
CA PRO A 14 -26.35 -57.11 -13.95
C PRO A 14 -26.51 -55.89 -13.05
N VAL A 15 -27.18 -56.03 -11.90
CA VAL A 15 -27.37 -54.93 -10.94
C VAL A 15 -26.04 -54.51 -10.34
N ILE A 16 -25.20 -55.48 -9.96
CA ILE A 16 -23.84 -55.22 -9.44
C ILE A 16 -22.99 -54.55 -10.53
N VAL A 17 -23.01 -55.07 -11.75
CA VAL A 17 -22.28 -54.51 -12.89
C VAL A 17 -22.71 -53.06 -13.17
N ILE A 18 -24.01 -52.76 -13.17
CA ILE A 18 -24.54 -51.40 -13.35
C ILE A 18 -24.11 -50.48 -12.20
N SER A 19 -24.14 -50.94 -10.94
CA SER A 19 -23.73 -50.13 -9.78
C SER A 19 -22.24 -49.77 -9.81
N VAL A 20 -21.39 -50.70 -10.26
CA VAL A 20 -19.94 -50.46 -10.41
C VAL A 20 -19.69 -49.51 -11.57
N LEU A 21 -20.33 -49.72 -12.72
CA LEU A 21 -20.19 -48.84 -13.89
C LEU A 21 -20.62 -47.40 -13.57
N THR A 22 -21.76 -47.23 -12.91
CA THR A 22 -22.26 -45.91 -12.52
C THR A 22 -21.34 -45.22 -11.51
N SER A 23 -20.83 -45.93 -10.51
CA SER A 23 -19.85 -45.38 -9.56
C SER A 23 -18.56 -44.92 -10.24
N VAL A 24 -18.02 -45.72 -11.17
CA VAL A 24 -16.82 -45.32 -11.94
C VAL A 24 -17.10 -44.05 -12.76
N ILE A 25 -18.22 -44.00 -13.47
CA ILE A 25 -18.60 -42.83 -14.28
C ILE A 25 -18.73 -41.58 -13.40
N VAL A 26 -19.43 -41.67 -12.26
CA VAL A 26 -19.63 -40.52 -11.36
C VAL A 26 -18.29 -40.01 -10.81
N ASN A 27 -17.38 -40.91 -10.39
CA ASN A 27 -16.07 -40.51 -9.88
C ASN A 27 -15.17 -39.93 -10.98
N SER A 28 -15.21 -40.49 -12.19
CA SER A 28 -14.48 -39.93 -13.33
C SER A 28 -14.96 -38.52 -13.68
N VAL A 29 -16.28 -38.31 -13.71
CA VAL A 29 -16.87 -36.98 -13.96
C VAL A 29 -16.51 -36.01 -12.84
N LEU A 30 -16.60 -36.43 -11.59
CA LEU A 30 -16.24 -35.61 -10.44
C LEU A 30 -14.77 -35.18 -10.47
N MET A 31 -13.86 -36.10 -10.82
CA MET A 31 -12.44 -35.79 -10.99
C MET A 31 -12.17 -34.80 -12.13
N ILE A 32 -12.85 -34.95 -13.28
CA ILE A 32 -12.74 -34.00 -14.40
C ILE A 32 -13.22 -32.62 -13.96
N VAL A 33 -14.35 -32.55 -13.25
CA VAL A 33 -14.91 -31.31 -12.72
C VAL A 33 -13.94 -30.63 -11.76
N PHE A 34 -13.32 -31.37 -10.84
CA PHE A 34 -12.29 -30.83 -9.93
C PHE A 34 -11.08 -30.25 -10.69
N MET A 35 -10.61 -30.91 -11.75
CA MET A 35 -9.50 -30.41 -12.56
C MET A 35 -9.86 -29.12 -13.31
N VAL A 36 -11.10 -28.99 -13.80
CA VAL A 36 -11.59 -27.78 -14.49
C VAL A 36 -11.77 -26.61 -13.52
N TYR A 37 -12.36 -26.82 -12.35
CA TYR A 37 -12.54 -25.73 -11.37
C TYR A 37 -11.23 -25.34 -10.66
N ALA A 38 -10.27 -26.26 -10.55
CA ALA A 38 -8.94 -25.95 -10.01
C ALA A 38 -8.08 -25.11 -10.97
N TRP A 39 -8.42 -25.09 -12.27
CA TRP A 39 -7.73 -24.30 -13.27
C TRP A 39 -8.71 -23.45 -14.07
N THR A 40 -9.08 -22.31 -13.51
CA THR A 40 -9.58 -21.20 -14.33
C THR A 40 -8.38 -20.52 -14.99
N GLU A 41 -8.35 -20.48 -16.32
CA GLU A 41 -7.29 -19.78 -17.03
C GLU A 41 -7.24 -18.29 -16.65
N PRO A 42 -6.06 -17.64 -16.70
CA PRO A 42 -5.96 -16.20 -16.47
C PRO A 42 -6.88 -15.44 -17.43
N SER A 43 -7.74 -14.59 -16.89
CA SER A 43 -8.73 -13.81 -17.69
C SER A 43 -8.10 -12.75 -18.60
N GLN A 44 -6.80 -12.49 -18.48
CA GLN A 44 -6.07 -11.54 -19.32
C GLN A 44 -4.73 -12.12 -19.77
N ALA A 45 -4.40 -11.95 -21.05
CA ALA A 45 -3.09 -12.32 -21.58
C ALA A 45 -2.00 -11.43 -20.95
N PRO A 46 -0.86 -12.00 -20.51
CA PRO A 46 0.25 -11.20 -20.00
C PRO A 46 0.70 -10.14 -21.02
N PRO A 47 1.03 -8.91 -20.60
CA PRO A 47 1.17 -8.49 -19.20
C PRO A 47 -0.12 -8.07 -18.46
N GLY A 48 -1.29 -8.17 -19.10
CA GLY A 48 -2.58 -7.74 -18.54
C GLY A 48 -2.94 -8.52 -17.27
N GLY A 49 -3.54 -7.83 -16.29
CA GLY A 49 -3.97 -8.43 -15.03
C GLY A 49 -2.87 -8.66 -13.99
N ASN A 50 -1.61 -8.35 -14.31
CA ASN A 50 -0.51 -8.47 -13.34
C ASN A 50 -0.61 -7.40 -12.24
N VAL A 51 -0.24 -7.77 -11.02
CA VAL A 51 0.01 -6.78 -9.97
C VAL A 51 1.16 -5.86 -10.40
N PRO A 52 1.11 -4.53 -10.15
CA PRO A 52 2.20 -3.65 -10.56
C PRO A 52 3.50 -4.10 -9.91
N ALA A 53 4.61 -4.05 -10.66
CA ALA A 53 5.91 -4.53 -10.19
C ALA A 53 6.31 -3.91 -8.83
N PRO A 54 7.09 -4.63 -7.99
CA PRO A 54 7.73 -4.05 -6.82
C PRO A 54 8.69 -2.92 -7.22
N ILE A 55 8.85 -1.93 -6.33
CA ILE A 55 9.92 -0.93 -6.47
C ILE A 55 11.25 -1.65 -6.27
N ASN A 56 12.14 -1.59 -7.26
CA ASN A 56 13.45 -2.22 -7.22
C ASN A 56 14.59 -1.19 -7.30
N VAL A 57 15.83 -1.66 -7.12
CA VAL A 57 17.04 -0.85 -7.33
C VAL A 57 17.44 -0.92 -8.79
N GLY A 58 17.34 0.19 -9.51
CA GLY A 58 17.69 0.29 -10.92
C GLY A 58 17.85 1.75 -11.36
N PRO A 59 18.42 2.01 -12.55
CA PRO A 59 18.67 3.37 -13.02
C PRO A 59 17.41 4.10 -13.50
N PHE A 60 16.29 3.39 -13.62
CA PHE A 60 15.03 3.94 -14.11
C PHE A 60 14.13 4.40 -12.97
N THR A 61 13.43 5.51 -13.18
CA THR A 61 12.39 5.97 -12.25
C THR A 61 11.22 4.99 -12.27
N GLN A 62 10.77 4.59 -11.09
CA GLN A 62 9.62 3.70 -10.91
C GLN A 62 8.49 4.45 -10.24
N TYR A 63 7.28 4.24 -10.77
CA TYR A 63 6.05 4.82 -10.23
C TYR A 63 5.16 3.70 -9.71
N LYS A 64 4.62 3.88 -8.50
CA LYS A 64 3.60 3.00 -7.94
C LYS A 64 2.35 3.83 -7.69
N ALA A 65 1.25 3.45 -8.33
CA ALA A 65 -0.05 4.06 -8.04
C ALA A 65 -0.47 3.70 -6.61
N GLY A 66 -0.85 4.71 -5.82
CA GLY A 66 -1.25 4.56 -4.42
C GLY A 66 -0.16 4.96 -3.42
N ALA A 67 -0.42 4.70 -2.14
CA ALA A 67 0.49 5.06 -1.06
C ALA A 67 1.65 4.05 -0.92
N LEU A 68 2.86 4.56 -0.68
CA LEU A 68 4.01 3.76 -0.28
C LEU A 68 4.20 3.87 1.23
N GLY A 69 3.96 2.78 1.96
CA GLY A 69 4.27 2.68 3.38
C GLY A 69 5.59 1.95 3.60
N ILE A 70 6.50 2.53 4.38
CA ILE A 70 7.70 1.86 4.90
C ILE A 70 7.66 1.98 6.41
N GLY A 71 7.70 0.86 7.13
CA GLY A 71 7.54 0.80 8.59
C GLY A 71 8.60 1.57 9.35
N GLY A 72 8.37 2.87 9.58
CA GLY A 72 9.04 3.69 10.58
C GLY A 72 10.32 4.41 10.15
N VAL A 73 10.84 4.19 8.94
CA VAL A 73 12.12 4.77 8.52
C VAL A 73 12.12 5.11 7.03
N PHE A 74 11.27 6.06 6.61
CA PHE A 74 11.47 6.69 5.29
C PHE A 74 12.68 7.63 5.41
N ARG A 75 13.87 7.14 5.04
CA ARG A 75 15.08 7.96 4.93
C ARG A 75 15.33 8.31 3.47
N VAL A 76 15.42 9.59 3.17
CA VAL A 76 15.86 10.11 1.87
C VAL A 76 17.30 10.54 2.00
N TYR A 77 18.19 9.95 1.19
CA TYR A 77 19.63 10.23 1.27
C TYR A 77 20.04 11.54 0.57
N ASN A 78 19.23 12.02 -0.37
CA ASN A 78 19.44 13.27 -1.11
C ASN A 78 18.22 14.20 -0.93
N ASN A 79 17.88 14.97 -1.96
CA ASN A 79 16.69 15.82 -1.96
C ASN A 79 15.41 14.99 -2.12
N ALA A 80 14.37 15.37 -1.39
CA ALA A 80 13.00 14.90 -1.61
C ALA A 80 12.24 15.94 -2.42
N TYR A 81 11.48 15.48 -3.43
CA TYR A 81 10.58 16.33 -4.21
C TYR A 81 9.15 15.85 -4.01
N PHE A 82 8.25 16.80 -3.71
CA PHE A 82 6.84 16.54 -3.47
C PHE A 82 6.01 17.41 -4.41
N ASP A 83 5.25 16.78 -5.31
CA ASP A 83 4.31 17.49 -6.20
C ASP A 83 3.12 18.09 -5.42
N GLY A 84 2.72 17.40 -4.34
CA GLY A 84 1.56 17.72 -3.51
C GLY A 84 1.89 18.43 -2.20
N ASN A 85 0.88 18.50 -1.33
CA ASN A 85 1.02 19.01 0.02
C ASN A 85 1.60 17.91 0.94
N VAL A 86 2.51 18.28 1.84
CA VAL A 86 3.09 17.38 2.84
C VAL A 86 2.45 17.64 4.20
N GLY A 87 1.81 16.62 4.77
CA GLY A 87 1.24 16.64 6.12
C GLY A 87 2.12 15.91 7.12
N ILE A 88 2.45 16.54 8.25
CA ILE A 88 3.10 15.88 9.40
C ILE A 88 2.15 15.96 10.59
N GLY A 89 1.67 14.81 11.09
CA GLY A 89 0.66 14.75 12.16
C GLY A 89 -0.77 15.17 11.73
N THR A 90 -1.00 15.40 10.43
CA THR A 90 -2.30 15.71 9.83
C THR A 90 -2.52 14.86 8.58
N THR A 91 -3.76 14.44 8.34
CA THR A 91 -4.15 13.67 7.14
C THR A 91 -4.75 14.55 6.04
N ASN A 92 -5.03 15.83 6.32
CA ASN A 92 -5.66 16.75 5.39
C ASN A 92 -4.92 18.11 5.34
N PRO A 93 -3.70 18.15 4.77
CA PRO A 93 -2.87 19.36 4.77
C PRO A 93 -3.49 20.49 3.95
N GLN A 94 -3.74 21.65 4.58
CA GLN A 94 -4.34 22.83 3.93
C GLN A 94 -3.33 23.74 3.23
N ALA A 95 -2.03 23.49 3.43
CA ALA A 95 -0.93 24.21 2.80
C ALA A 95 0.12 23.23 2.24
N LYS A 96 1.08 23.75 1.47
CA LYS A 96 2.15 22.94 0.84
C LYS A 96 2.96 22.12 1.85
N LEU A 97 3.17 22.66 3.05
CA LEU A 97 3.65 21.93 4.22
C LEU A 97 2.74 22.31 5.38
N ASP A 98 2.11 21.32 6.00
CA ASP A 98 1.19 21.48 7.14
C ASP A 98 1.61 20.52 8.26
N VAL A 99 1.95 21.09 9.42
CA VAL A 99 2.48 20.34 10.56
C VAL A 99 1.55 20.55 11.75
N ASN A 100 0.83 19.50 12.15
CA ASN A 100 0.06 19.49 13.38
C ASN A 100 0.98 19.09 14.55
N GLY A 101 1.78 20.05 15.01
CA GLY A 101 2.79 19.86 16.05
C GLY A 101 3.86 20.96 16.04
N GLY A 102 4.88 20.81 16.90
CA GLY A 102 6.03 21.73 16.94
C GLY A 102 7.08 21.39 15.88
N ILE A 103 7.67 22.43 15.28
CA ILE A 103 8.82 22.32 14.39
C ILE A 103 10.06 22.78 15.16
N LYS A 104 11.09 21.93 15.24
CA LYS A 104 12.38 22.30 15.84
C LYS A 104 13.34 22.76 14.75
N PHE A 105 13.77 24.01 14.84
CA PHE A 105 14.89 24.52 14.05
C PHE A 105 16.19 24.26 14.82
N ILE A 106 17.20 23.71 14.14
CA ILE A 106 18.54 23.51 14.71
C ILE A 106 19.46 24.43 13.93
N SER A 107 19.88 25.53 14.54
CA SER A 107 20.96 26.37 14.00
C SER A 107 22.29 25.88 14.62
N PRO A 108 23.25 25.37 13.81
CA PRO A 108 24.56 24.98 14.33
C PRO A 108 25.29 26.24 14.83
N GLY A 109 25.45 26.37 16.16
CA GLY A 109 26.25 27.43 16.77
C GLY A 109 25.48 28.44 17.64
N THR A 110 24.16 28.31 17.79
CA THR A 110 23.40 29.14 18.75
C THR A 110 22.99 28.33 19.97
N THR A 111 23.57 28.67 21.12
CA THR A 111 23.36 28.01 22.42
C THR A 111 22.08 28.48 23.13
N TRP A 112 21.05 28.87 22.39
CA TRP A 112 19.78 29.33 22.97
C TRP A 112 18.62 28.58 22.33
N THR A 113 18.22 27.50 22.99
CA THR A 113 16.97 26.80 22.70
C THR A 113 15.84 27.68 23.20
N GLN A 114 15.11 28.35 22.30
CA GLN A 114 13.84 28.99 22.64
C GLN A 114 12.72 28.33 21.84
N ASP A 115 11.91 27.57 22.57
CA ASP A 115 10.66 26.98 22.11
C ASP A 115 9.63 28.11 21.90
N TYR A 116 9.51 28.63 20.68
CA TYR A 116 8.49 29.61 20.35
C TYR A 116 7.18 28.92 19.96
N LYS A 117 6.10 29.16 20.72
CA LYS A 117 4.76 28.62 20.48
C LYS A 117 4.00 29.45 19.43
N TYR A 118 3.16 28.78 18.65
CA TYR A 118 2.21 29.40 17.73
C TYR A 118 1.12 30.14 18.54
N GLY A 119 1.07 31.48 18.50
CA GLY A 119 0.05 32.24 19.24
C GLY A 119 0.16 33.76 19.30
N ASP A 120 1.34 34.37 19.18
CA ASP A 120 1.52 35.80 19.46
C ASP A 120 1.87 36.66 18.23
N CYS A 121 1.01 36.67 17.21
CA CYS A 121 1.12 37.64 16.10
C CYS A 121 -0.16 38.50 15.96
N PRO A 122 -0.28 39.62 16.71
CA PRO A 122 -1.14 40.73 16.32
C PRO A 122 -0.60 41.42 15.06
N ALA A 123 -1.47 42.06 14.28
CA ALA A 123 -1.09 42.71 13.03
C ALA A 123 0.03 43.75 13.23
N GLY A 124 1.23 43.42 12.73
CA GLY A 124 2.37 44.33 12.66
C GLY A 124 3.56 43.99 13.58
N TYR A 125 4.27 42.89 13.30
CA TYR A 125 5.68 42.57 13.68
C TYR A 125 6.05 42.59 15.19
N TYR A 126 6.70 41.62 15.85
CA TYR A 126 7.75 40.61 15.59
C TYR A 126 7.50 39.42 16.59
N ALA A 127 7.98 38.16 16.49
CA ALA A 127 9.38 37.71 16.35
C ALA A 127 9.50 36.16 16.18
N CYS A 128 10.61 35.70 15.59
CA CYS A 128 11.42 34.62 16.17
C CYS A 128 12.91 34.92 15.90
N GLY A 129 13.75 34.81 16.93
CA GLY A 129 15.12 35.34 16.96
C GLY A 129 16.12 34.70 15.98
N PHE A 130 17.07 35.55 15.60
CA PHE A 130 18.38 35.37 14.95
C PHE A 130 18.61 34.10 14.10
N ASP A 131 18.33 34.30 12.80
CA ASP A 131 19.05 33.85 11.59
C ASP A 131 18.13 33.34 10.49
N CYS A 132 16.83 33.21 10.77
CA CYS A 132 15.82 33.19 9.74
C CYS A 132 14.70 34.18 10.05
N THR A 133 14.63 35.26 9.27
CA THR A 133 13.54 36.23 9.33
C THR A 133 12.30 35.56 8.75
N GLY A 134 11.39 35.15 9.63
CA GLY A 134 10.02 34.82 9.27
C GLY A 134 9.27 36.10 8.88
N TRP A 135 8.80 36.23 7.65
CA TRP A 135 7.94 37.34 7.20
C TRP A 135 6.66 36.79 6.58
N CYS A 136 5.51 37.39 6.89
CA CYS A 136 4.23 37.08 6.27
C CYS A 136 4.03 37.98 5.05
N ASP A 137 3.62 37.43 3.91
CA ASP A 137 3.35 38.21 2.68
C ASP A 137 1.86 38.44 2.41
N GLY A 138 1.06 38.47 3.47
CA GLY A 138 -0.39 38.60 3.41
C GLY A 138 -1.12 37.26 3.54
N GLU A 139 -0.61 36.16 2.97
CA GLU A 139 -1.28 34.85 3.05
C GLU A 139 -0.37 33.68 3.48
N LYS A 140 0.95 33.81 3.46
CA LYS A 140 1.87 32.70 3.77
C LYS A 140 2.97 33.13 4.73
N MET A 141 3.33 32.25 5.67
CA MET A 141 4.59 32.37 6.39
C MET A 141 5.75 32.04 5.43
N ARG A 142 6.70 32.97 5.30
CA ARG A 142 7.96 32.76 4.59
C ARG A 142 9.11 32.84 5.58
N LEU A 143 10.07 31.92 5.47
CA LEU A 143 11.32 31.96 6.22
C LEU A 143 12.43 32.40 5.26
N LYS A 144 13.08 33.52 5.53
CA LYS A 144 14.33 33.93 4.85
C LYS A 144 15.46 33.80 5.85
N CYS A 145 16.38 32.85 5.63
CA CYS A 145 17.63 32.86 6.37
C CYS A 145 18.51 34.00 5.83
N CYS A 146 18.86 34.95 6.69
CA CYS A 146 19.68 36.09 6.31
C CYS A 146 21.14 35.67 6.40
N ALA A 147 21.87 35.72 5.28
CA ALA A 147 23.32 35.65 5.30
C ALA A 147 23.84 37.00 5.81
N PHE A 148 24.65 36.99 6.88
CA PHE A 148 25.42 38.15 7.26
C PHE A 148 26.53 38.36 6.22
N TYR A 149 26.63 39.58 5.68
CA TYR A 149 27.87 40.08 5.07
C TYR A 149 28.73 40.70 6.16
#